data_AF-A0A482DEY4-F1
#
_entry.id   AF-A0A482DEY4-F1
#
_cell.length_a   1.000
_cell.length_b   1.000
_cell.length_c   1.000
_cell.angle_alpha   90.00
_cell.angle_beta   90.00
_cell.angle_gamma   90.00
#
_symmetry.space_group_name_H-M   'P 1'
#
loop_
_entity.id
_entity.type
_entity.pdbx_description
1 polymer ?
#
loop_
_entity_poly.entity_id
_entity_poly.type
_entity_poly.pdbx_seq_one_letter_code
_entity_poly.pdbx_strand_id
1 'polypeptide(L)'
;MKLAFDIHGVVDSLPELFSVISKLLVENKHEIHILTGSKWSKKVEDQLEKYGIKYTHHFSITDYHLSIGTPMRYSTPDDPWIDTGDKQQDEILWDRTKGDYCAEHKIDLCIDDTMRYNNYFSSPFARLWTHNNHKKASHKDKRHLD
;
A
#
# COMPACT_ATOMS: atom_id res chain seq x y z
N MET A 1 -17.53 7.52 -2.31
CA MET A 1 -16.10 7.77 -2.59
C MET A 1 -15.37 6.44 -2.53
N LYS A 2 -14.24 6.35 -3.22
CA LYS A 2 -13.31 5.23 -3.20
C LYS A 2 -11.97 5.73 -2.69
N LEU A 3 -11.56 5.24 -1.53
CA LEU A 3 -10.33 5.67 -0.86
C LEU A 3 -9.38 4.50 -0.79
N ALA A 4 -8.10 4.76 -1.03
CA ALA A 4 -7.04 3.77 -0.91
C ALA A 4 -6.10 4.13 0.25
N PHE A 5 -5.80 3.15 1.10
CA PHE A 5 -4.87 3.31 2.23
C PHE A 5 -3.74 2.29 2.10
N ASP A 6 -2.49 2.76 2.15
CA ASP A 6 -1.35 1.88 2.37
C ASP A 6 -1.39 1.27 3.78
N ILE A 7 -0.75 0.10 3.96
CA ILE A 7 -0.61 -0.50 5.28
C ILE A 7 0.53 0.14 6.07
N HIS A 8 1.73 0.18 5.48
CA HIS A 8 2.95 0.43 6.23
C HIS A 8 3.27 1.91 6.31
N GLY A 9 3.42 2.47 7.51
CA GLY A 9 3.60 3.92 7.69
C GLY A 9 2.29 4.71 7.63
N VAL A 10 1.16 4.03 7.40
CA VAL A 10 -0.18 4.64 7.33
C VAL A 10 -1.11 3.94 8.32
N VAL A 11 -1.70 2.81 7.95
CA VAL A 11 -2.63 2.07 8.81
C VAL A 11 -1.93 1.52 10.05
N ASP A 12 -0.74 0.94 9.91
CA ASP A 12 0.00 0.37 11.06
C ASP A 12 0.56 1.43 12.02
N SER A 13 0.65 2.67 11.56
CA SER A 13 1.27 3.77 12.28
C SER A 13 0.24 4.64 13.02
N LEU A 14 -1.00 4.70 12.52
CA LEU A 14 -2.14 5.36 13.16
C LEU A 14 -3.40 4.45 13.15
N PRO A 15 -3.34 3.23 13.72
CA PRO A 15 -4.39 2.24 13.56
C PRO A 15 -5.74 2.70 14.10
N GLU A 16 -5.77 3.42 15.23
CA GLU A 16 -7.01 3.92 15.83
C GLU A 16 -7.72 4.94 14.91
N LEU A 17 -6.97 5.86 14.30
CA LEU A 17 -7.51 6.85 13.37
C LEU A 17 -8.11 6.17 12.14
N PHE A 18 -7.35 5.26 11.51
CA PHE A 18 -7.80 4.57 10.31
C PHE A 18 -8.91 3.56 10.59
N SER A 19 -9.00 3.02 11.80
CA SER A 19 -10.13 2.20 12.26
C SER A 19 -11.43 3.01 12.24
N VAL A 20 -11.42 4.20 12.84
CA VAL A 20 -12.58 5.10 12.87
C VAL A 20 -12.97 5.55 11.46
N ILE A 21 -12.00 6.04 10.68
CA ILE A 21 -12.25 6.55 9.32
C ILE A 21 -12.81 5.44 8.43
N SER A 22 -12.15 4.28 8.38
CA SER A 22 -12.53 3.18 7.50
C SER A 22 -13.91 2.63 7.84
N LYS A 23 -14.23 2.48 9.13
CA LYS A 23 -15.56 2.08 9.59
C LYS A 23 -16.64 3.06 9.14
N LEU A 24 -16.46 4.36 9.41
CA LEU A 24 -17.45 5.38 9.02
C LEU A 24 -17.69 5.40 7.52
N LEU A 25 -16.64 5.27 6.70
CA LEU A 25 -16.74 5.27 5.25
C LEU A 25 -17.49 4.03 4.73
N VAL A 26 -17.14 2.84 5.22
CA VAL A 26 -17.82 1.59 4.82
C VAL A 26 -19.30 1.59 5.25
N GLU A 27 -19.62 2.03 6.46
CA GLU A 27 -21.00 2.16 6.95
C GLU A 27 -21.84 3.15 6.10
N ASN A 28 -21.19 4.17 5.53
CA ASN A 28 -21.79 5.13 4.62
C ASN A 28 -21.67 4.73 3.14
N LYS A 29 -21.48 3.43 2.85
CA LYS A 29 -21.46 2.85 1.48
C LYS A 29 -20.36 3.43 0.59
N HIS A 30 -19.22 3.79 1.17
CA HIS A 30 -18.01 4.12 0.44
C HIS A 30 -17.07 2.92 0.36
N GLU A 31 -16.20 2.90 -0.64
CA GLU A 31 -15.22 1.83 -0.84
C GLU A 31 -13.90 2.20 -0.17
N ILE A 32 -13.33 1.23 0.54
CA ILE A 32 -11.99 1.32 1.11
C ILE A 32 -11.15 0.21 0.51
N HIS A 33 -10.04 0.60 -0.11
CA HIS A 33 -9.07 -0.27 -0.75
C HIS A 33 -7.79 -0.28 0.08
N ILE A 34 -7.42 -1.44 0.62
CA ILE A 34 -6.14 -1.58 1.32
C ILE A 34 -5.08 -1.96 0.29
N LEU A 35 -4.03 -1.14 0.17
CA LEU A 35 -2.90 -1.40 -0.73
C LEU A 35 -1.70 -1.86 0.08
N THR A 36 -0.94 -2.82 -0.44
CA THR A 36 0.33 -3.25 0.15
C THR A 36 1.34 -3.63 -0.93
N GLY A 37 2.63 -3.46 -0.62
CA GLY A 37 3.71 -4.00 -1.44
C GLY A 37 3.85 -5.51 -1.28
N SER A 38 3.71 -6.02 -0.05
CA SER A 38 3.91 -7.44 0.30
C SER A 38 2.77 -8.32 -0.19
N LYS A 39 3.00 -9.64 -0.22
CA LYS A 39 1.96 -10.64 -0.51
C LYS A 39 0.78 -10.51 0.46
N TRP A 40 -0.45 -10.57 -0.07
CA TRP A 40 -1.63 -10.66 0.77
C TRP A 40 -1.66 -12.02 1.48
N SER A 41 -1.73 -12.00 2.81
CA SER A 41 -1.63 -13.21 3.63
C SER A 41 -2.51 -13.13 4.86
N LYS A 42 -2.76 -14.28 5.49
CA LYS A 42 -3.55 -14.34 6.74
C LYS A 42 -2.97 -13.45 7.84
N LYS A 43 -1.65 -13.29 7.90
CA LYS A 43 -0.96 -12.38 8.83
C LYS A 43 -1.37 -10.92 8.62
N VAL A 44 -1.51 -10.48 7.36
CA VAL A 44 -1.99 -9.12 7.03
C VAL A 44 -3.45 -8.97 7.43
N GLU A 45 -4.29 -9.97 7.14
CA GLU A 45 -5.70 -9.96 7.54
C GLU A 45 -5.88 -9.89 9.06
N ASP A 46 -5.16 -10.73 9.81
CA ASP A 46 -5.17 -10.75 11.27
C ASP A 46 -4.71 -9.39 11.85
N GLN A 47 -3.73 -8.75 11.21
CA GLN A 47 -3.27 -7.43 11.60
C GLN A 47 -4.35 -6.37 11.40
N LEU A 48 -5.01 -6.35 10.24
CA LEU A 48 -6.09 -5.40 9.93
C LEU A 48 -7.30 -5.63 10.83
N GLU A 49 -7.65 -6.89 11.11
CA GLU A 49 -8.70 -7.25 12.05
C GLU A 49 -8.39 -6.78 13.46
N LYS A 50 -7.15 -7.00 13.94
CA LYS A 50 -6.68 -6.52 15.24
C LYS A 50 -6.76 -5.00 15.37
N TYR A 51 -6.50 -4.26 14.28
CA TYR A 51 -6.63 -2.80 14.24
C TYR A 51 -8.09 -2.34 14.05
N GLY A 52 -9.03 -3.26 13.80
CA GLY A 52 -10.44 -2.94 13.55
C GLY A 52 -10.69 -2.26 12.21
N ILE A 53 -9.77 -2.39 11.24
CA ILE A 53 -9.89 -1.75 9.92
C ILE A 53 -11.02 -2.42 9.14
N LYS A 54 -11.91 -1.61 8.57
CA LYS A 54 -12.96 -2.08 7.66
C LYS A 54 -12.60 -1.72 6.23
N TYR A 55 -12.67 -2.69 5.33
CA TYR A 55 -12.37 -2.47 3.92
C TYR A 55 -13.27 -3.29 3.03
N THR A 56 -13.44 -2.84 1.79
CA THR A 56 -14.25 -3.53 0.77
C THR A 56 -13.37 -4.26 -0.23
N HIS A 57 -12.15 -3.77 -0.46
CA HIS A 57 -11.21 -4.32 -1.41
C HIS A 57 -9.80 -4.30 -0.85
N HIS A 58 -8.94 -5.16 -1.40
CA HIS A 58 -7.50 -5.15 -1.13
C HIS A 58 -6.72 -5.30 -2.43
N PHE A 59 -5.46 -4.90 -2.41
CA PHE A 59 -4.54 -5.07 -3.52
C PHE A 59 -3.10 -5.23 -3.01
N SER A 60 -2.40 -6.20 -3.58
CA SER A 60 -0.98 -6.46 -3.33
C SER A 60 -0.22 -6.28 -4.63
N ILE A 61 0.82 -5.43 -4.62
CA ILE A 61 1.76 -5.29 -5.75
C ILE A 61 2.35 -6.67 -6.10
N THR A 62 2.77 -7.42 -5.08
CA THR A 62 3.37 -8.74 -5.25
C THR A 62 2.41 -9.73 -5.89
N ASP A 63 1.19 -9.87 -5.37
CA ASP A 63 0.24 -10.85 -5.93
C ASP A 63 -0.19 -10.47 -7.35
N TYR A 64 -0.33 -9.16 -7.64
CA TYR A 64 -0.57 -8.68 -9.00
C TYR A 64 0.54 -9.10 -9.96
N HIS A 65 1.80 -8.79 -9.65
CA HIS A 65 2.93 -9.11 -10.51
C HIS A 65 3.12 -10.62 -10.70
N LEU A 66 2.91 -11.41 -9.65
CA LEU A 66 2.87 -12.87 -9.76
C LEU A 66 1.77 -13.35 -10.71
N SER A 67 0.57 -12.76 -10.62
CA SER A 67 -0.58 -13.17 -11.44
C SER A 67 -0.38 -12.90 -12.94
N ILE A 68 0.38 -11.87 -13.30
CA ILE A 68 0.69 -11.51 -14.69
C ILE A 68 2.03 -12.08 -15.17
N GLY A 69 2.69 -12.92 -14.37
CA GLY A 69 3.95 -13.57 -14.73
C GLY A 69 5.16 -12.66 -14.77
N THR A 70 5.15 -11.53 -14.05
CA THR A 70 6.35 -10.68 -13.89
C THR A 70 7.42 -11.48 -13.15
N PRO A 71 8.67 -11.51 -13.63
CA PRO A 71 9.79 -12.10 -12.89
C PRO A 71 9.95 -11.46 -11.51
N MET A 72 10.01 -12.28 -10.47
CA MET A 72 10.14 -11.84 -9.07
C MET A 72 11.30 -12.55 -8.40
N ARG A 73 12.03 -11.83 -7.54
CA ARG A 73 13.02 -12.37 -6.60
C ARG A 73 12.56 -12.18 -5.17
N TYR A 74 13.08 -13.01 -4.27
CA TYR A 74 12.76 -12.99 -2.85
C TYR A 74 14.05 -12.97 -2.05
N SER A 75 14.35 -11.86 -1.39
CA SER A 75 15.48 -11.79 -0.45
C SER A 75 15.15 -12.52 0.86
N THR A 76 13.87 -12.51 1.23
CA THR A 76 13.23 -13.39 2.22
C THR A 76 11.82 -13.74 1.72
N PRO A 77 11.10 -14.71 2.32
CA PRO A 77 9.71 -14.99 1.94
C PRO A 77 8.77 -13.77 2.03
N ASP A 78 9.11 -12.79 2.88
CA ASP A 78 8.33 -11.57 3.12
C ASP A 78 8.90 -10.33 2.39
N ASP A 79 9.97 -10.47 1.59
CA ASP A 79 10.65 -9.37 0.89
C ASP A 79 10.71 -9.62 -0.64
N PRO A 80 9.54 -9.53 -1.33
CA PRO A 80 9.44 -9.69 -2.77
C PRO A 80 9.92 -8.44 -3.51
N TRP A 81 10.61 -8.63 -4.63
CA TRP A 81 11.02 -7.57 -5.54
C TRP A 81 10.94 -8.03 -7.00
N ILE A 82 10.66 -7.10 -7.91
CA ILE A 82 10.67 -7.38 -9.36
C ILE A 82 12.12 -7.64 -9.83
N ASP A 83 12.32 -8.60 -10.72
CA ASP A 83 13.65 -8.97 -11.22
C ASP A 83 13.64 -9.28 -12.72
N THR A 84 13.38 -8.26 -13.53
CA THR A 84 13.40 -8.39 -15.00
C THR A 84 14.81 -8.47 -15.58
N GLY A 85 15.84 -8.26 -14.75
CA GLY A 85 17.24 -8.10 -15.15
C GLY A 85 17.63 -6.64 -15.47
N ASP A 86 16.66 -5.72 -15.54
CA ASP A 86 16.88 -4.28 -15.65
C ASP A 86 16.37 -3.56 -14.39
N LYS A 87 17.32 -3.12 -13.55
CA LYS A 87 17.02 -2.47 -12.27
C LYS A 87 16.19 -1.19 -12.40
N GLN A 88 16.39 -0.42 -13.47
CA GLN A 88 15.62 0.81 -13.67
C GLN A 88 14.17 0.47 -14.01
N GLN A 89 13.98 -0.54 -14.86
CA GLN A 89 12.66 -1.05 -15.21
C GLN A 89 11.97 -1.66 -13.98
N ASP A 90 12.68 -2.39 -13.13
CA ASP A 90 12.14 -3.01 -11.92
C ASP A 90 11.58 -1.97 -10.94
N GLU A 91 12.32 -0.89 -10.68
CA GLU A 91 11.88 0.22 -9.83
C GLU A 91 10.67 0.94 -10.43
N ILE A 92 10.69 1.22 -11.75
CA ILE A 92 9.55 1.86 -12.43
C ILE A 92 8.30 1.00 -12.34
N LEU A 93 8.40 -0.31 -12.61
CA LEU A 93 7.28 -1.24 -12.51
C LEU A 93 6.72 -1.30 -11.10
N TRP A 94 7.59 -1.42 -10.09
CA TRP A 94 7.14 -1.47 -8.70
C TRP A 94 6.43 -0.17 -8.28
N ASP A 95 7.05 0.97 -8.56
CA ASP A 95 6.56 2.27 -8.08
C ASP A 95 5.26 2.70 -8.75
N ARG A 96 5.02 2.30 -10.01
CA ARG A 96 3.80 2.65 -10.73
C ARG A 96 2.59 1.81 -10.37
N THR A 97 2.77 0.59 -9.86
CA THR A 97 1.69 -0.41 -9.77
C THR A 97 0.51 0.04 -8.91
N LYS A 98 0.74 0.73 -7.79
CA LYS A 98 -0.37 1.32 -7.01
C LYS A 98 -1.08 2.45 -7.76
N GLY A 99 -0.33 3.29 -8.47
CA GLY A 99 -0.89 4.39 -9.25
C GLY A 99 -1.77 3.89 -10.39
N ASP A 100 -1.32 2.86 -11.11
CA ASP A 100 -2.09 2.18 -12.16
C ASP A 100 -3.37 1.55 -11.58
N TYR A 101 -3.27 0.82 -10.47
CA TYR A 101 -4.43 0.27 -9.76
C TYR A 101 -5.44 1.37 -9.38
N CYS A 102 -4.96 2.47 -8.80
CA CYS A 102 -5.82 3.57 -8.40
C CYS A 102 -6.54 4.21 -9.59
N ALA A 103 -5.86 4.35 -10.73
CA ALA A 103 -6.45 4.86 -11.97
C ALA A 103 -7.53 3.91 -12.52
N GLU A 104 -7.23 2.61 -12.61
CA GLU A 104 -8.15 1.59 -13.10
C GLU A 104 -9.43 1.51 -12.26
N HIS A 105 -9.28 1.54 -10.93
CA HIS A 105 -10.41 1.43 -10.00
C HIS A 105 -11.09 2.76 -9.68
N LYS A 106 -10.64 3.87 -10.31
CA LYS A 106 -11.17 5.23 -10.11
C LYS A 106 -11.15 5.65 -8.65
N ILE A 107 -10.01 5.45 -7.99
CA ILE A 107 -9.80 5.85 -6.60
C ILE A 107 -9.79 7.38 -6.53
N ASP A 108 -10.60 7.94 -5.64
CA ASP A 108 -10.77 9.39 -5.45
C ASP A 108 -9.58 10.01 -4.70
N LEU A 109 -8.97 9.26 -3.77
CA LEU A 109 -7.77 9.67 -3.03
C LEU A 109 -7.02 8.44 -2.51
N CYS A 110 -5.70 8.42 -2.70
CA CYS A 110 -4.81 7.45 -2.08
C CYS A 110 -3.95 8.11 -0.98
N ILE A 111 -3.84 7.45 0.17
CA ILE A 111 -2.96 7.85 1.27
C ILE A 111 -1.83 6.82 1.41
N ASP A 112 -0.59 7.29 1.25
CA ASP A 112 0.63 6.48 1.33
C ASP A 112 1.74 7.29 2.01
N ASP A 113 2.73 6.64 2.62
CA ASP A 113 3.85 7.34 3.27
C ASP A 113 5.08 7.52 2.34
N THR A 114 5.03 6.92 1.15
CA THR A 114 6.14 6.81 0.21
C THR A 114 6.00 7.77 -0.97
N MET A 115 6.72 8.91 -0.95
CA MET A 115 6.56 9.96 -1.96
C MET A 115 6.85 9.56 -3.39
N ARG A 116 7.81 8.66 -3.65
CA ARG A 116 8.19 8.34 -5.03
C ARG A 116 7.04 7.77 -5.84
N TYR A 117 6.08 7.10 -5.19
CA TYR A 117 4.87 6.59 -5.83
C TYR A 117 4.03 7.71 -6.45
N ASN A 118 3.98 8.90 -5.82
CA ASN A 118 3.21 10.06 -6.31
C ASN A 118 3.47 10.38 -7.79
N ASN A 119 4.69 10.13 -8.29
CA ASN A 119 5.06 10.40 -9.68
C ASN A 119 4.26 9.58 -10.71
N TYR A 120 3.59 8.51 -10.28
CA TYR A 120 2.85 7.58 -11.13
C TYR A 120 1.34 7.59 -10.86
N PHE A 121 0.86 8.44 -9.96
CA PHE A 121 -0.56 8.55 -9.67
C PHE A 121 -1.23 9.58 -10.59
N SER A 122 -2.33 9.18 -11.21
CA SER A 122 -3.28 10.11 -11.85
C SER A 122 -4.45 10.47 -10.93
N SER A 123 -4.79 9.59 -9.98
CA SER A 123 -5.66 9.90 -8.84
C SER A 123 -4.96 10.86 -7.87
N PRO A 124 -5.71 11.71 -7.14
CA PRO A 124 -5.15 12.47 -6.02
C PRO A 124 -4.39 11.57 -5.03
N PHE A 125 -3.20 12.02 -4.65
CA PHE A 125 -2.30 11.33 -3.73
C PHE A 125 -2.02 12.25 -2.54
N ALA A 126 -2.16 11.73 -1.32
CA ALA A 126 -1.78 12.42 -0.09
C ALA A 126 -0.68 11.64 0.61
N ARG A 127 0.50 12.27 0.74
CA ARG A 127 1.56 11.72 1.58
C ARG A 127 1.19 11.90 3.04
N LEU A 128 1.31 10.83 3.83
CA LEU A 128 1.17 10.90 5.29
C LEU A 128 2.54 10.89 5.97
N TRP A 129 2.83 11.92 6.76
CA TRP A 129 3.94 11.92 7.70
C TRP A 129 3.41 11.58 9.10
N THR A 130 3.75 10.40 9.60
CA THR A 130 3.35 9.97 10.95
C THR A 130 4.42 10.31 11.98
N HIS A 131 4.04 11.06 13.02
CA HIS A 131 4.89 11.38 14.17
C HIS A 131 4.30 10.73 15.43
N ASN A 132 4.66 9.47 15.67
CA ASN A 132 4.09 8.66 16.76
C ASN A 132 5.16 8.16 17.76
N ASN A 133 6.39 8.69 17.69
CA ASN A 133 7.55 8.27 18.49
C ASN A 133 7.93 6.78 18.40
N HIS A 134 7.29 6.01 17.51
CA HIS A 134 7.67 4.63 17.20
C HIS A 134 8.71 4.62 16.10
N LYS A 135 9.69 3.71 16.20
CA LYS A 135 10.65 3.49 15.12
C LYS A 135 9.91 2.95 13.90
N LYS A 136 10.12 3.57 12.73
CA LYS A 136 9.70 2.99 11.45
C LYS A 136 10.34 1.61 11.28
N ALA A 137 9.66 0.72 10.56
CA ALA A 137 10.17 -0.63 10.31
C ALA A 137 11.55 -0.59 9.63
N SER A 138 12.46 -1.47 10.05
CA SER A 138 13.88 -1.45 9.64
C SER A 138 14.12 -1.77 8.17
N HIS A 139 13.15 -2.39 7.49
CA HIS A 139 13.19 -2.68 6.06
C HIS A 139 12.76 -1.48 5.20
N LYS A 140 12.26 -0.39 5.81
CA LYS A 140 11.97 0.84 5.08
C LYS A 140 13.27 1.50 4.65
N ASP A 141 13.38 1.72 3.36
CA ASP A 141 14.54 2.30 2.69
C ASP A 141 14.93 3.69 3.28
N LYS A 142 16.22 4.04 3.26
CA LYS A 142 16.68 5.42 3.60
C LYS A 142 15.98 6.50 2.78
N ARG A 143 15.41 6.15 1.63
CA ARG A 143 14.59 6.97 0.72
C ARG A 143 13.22 7.40 1.29
N HIS A 144 12.84 7.03 2.52
CA HIS A 144 11.66 7.56 3.22
C HIS A 144 11.96 8.77 4.12
N LEU A 145 13.19 9.29 4.10
CA LEU A 145 13.67 10.36 4.98
C LEU A 145 13.53 11.78 4.39
N ASP A 146 13.20 11.92 3.11
CA ASP A 146 12.92 13.20 2.45
C ASP A 146 11.47 13.25 1.94
#